data_AF-A0A1I7UP44-F1
#
_entry.id   AF-A0A1I7UP44-F1
#
_cell.length_a   1.000
_cell.length_b   1.000
_cell.length_c   1.000
_cell.angle_alpha   90.00
_cell.angle_beta   90.00
_cell.angle_gamma   90.00
#
_symmetry.space_group_name_H-M   'P 1'
#
loop_
_entity.id
_entity.type
_entity.pdbx_description
1 polymer ?
#
loop_
_entity_poly.entity_id
_entity_poly.type
_entity_poly.pdbx_seq_one_letter_code
_entity_poly.pdbx_strand_id
1 'polypeptide(L)'
;MLQLRASQERYDYGGRVFQPRPRRSASKSNEENKKLQERIKRKEAMEIQMKKENTEKMRKINEEMERIQKKSETIQMEMTMRQSKMEEELREKDRVIKELQNDNRQRDMEKNQEMEKAMRLLSGQWEEQGKTIKNLLDRFYPSPVEEECPICTDEMETSQETLKCEVCKKKVHLKCASEWHKKSRSCPICRSPQLNPEDYPSLRG
;
A
#
# COMPACT_ATOMS: atom_id res chain seq x y z
N MET A 1 98.80 89.12 -32.15
CA MET A 1 98.27 90.26 -32.93
C MET A 1 96.82 90.48 -32.49
N LEU A 2 96.57 91.55 -31.73
CA LEU A 2 95.79 92.74 -32.15
C LEU A 2 94.26 92.42 -32.23
N GLN A 3 93.32 93.13 -31.63
CA GLN A 3 93.30 94.41 -30.91
C GLN A 3 91.92 94.56 -30.23
N LEU A 4 91.87 95.43 -29.21
CA LEU A 4 90.73 95.92 -28.45
C LEU A 4 89.45 96.26 -29.24
N ARG A 5 88.28 96.12 -28.59
CA ARG A 5 87.32 97.23 -28.41
C ARG A 5 86.33 96.96 -27.27
N ALA A 6 86.18 97.96 -26.41
CA ALA A 6 85.26 98.01 -25.29
C ALA A 6 83.84 98.32 -25.76
N SER A 7 82.83 97.75 -25.10
CA SER A 7 81.47 98.29 -25.09
C SER A 7 80.87 98.08 -23.71
N GLN A 8 80.39 99.19 -23.17
CA GLN A 8 80.01 99.42 -21.79
C GLN A 8 78.49 99.39 -21.74
N GLU A 9 77.90 98.28 -21.29
CA GLU A 9 76.45 98.21 -21.10
C GLU A 9 76.10 97.74 -19.68
N ARG A 10 75.50 98.71 -18.99
CA ARG A 10 74.77 98.76 -17.72
C ARG A 10 74.30 97.39 -17.17
N TYR A 11 74.70 97.10 -15.94
CA TYR A 11 74.06 96.09 -15.10
C TYR A 11 72.69 96.60 -14.64
N ASP A 12 71.62 95.96 -15.10
CA ASP A 12 70.26 96.18 -14.61
C ASP A 12 69.93 95.13 -13.53
N TYR A 13 69.90 95.56 -12.26
CA TYR A 13 69.46 94.72 -11.14
C TYR A 13 67.94 94.54 -11.24
N GLY A 14 67.50 93.44 -11.86
CA GLY A 14 66.11 93.02 -11.90
C GLY A 14 65.55 92.69 -10.52
N GLY A 15 65.19 93.73 -9.76
CA GLY A 15 64.43 93.61 -8.52
C GLY A 15 62.98 93.24 -8.80
N ARG A 16 62.56 92.03 -8.42
CA ARG A 16 61.14 91.67 -8.34
C ARG A 16 60.46 92.57 -7.30
N VAL A 17 59.71 93.56 -7.76
CA VAL A 17 58.82 94.37 -6.91
C VAL A 17 57.71 93.45 -6.39
N PHE A 18 57.82 93.07 -5.12
CA PHE A 18 56.73 92.45 -4.38
C PHE A 18 55.59 93.47 -4.28
N GLN A 19 54.57 93.36 -5.14
CA GLN A 19 53.35 94.15 -4.93
C GLN A 19 52.65 93.66 -3.66
N PRO A 20 52.42 94.51 -2.65
CA PRO A 20 51.64 94.13 -1.48
C PRO A 20 50.22 93.79 -1.92
N ARG A 21 49.74 92.58 -1.63
CA ARG A 21 48.31 92.27 -1.76
C ARG A 21 47.51 93.32 -0.97
N PRO A 22 46.44 93.91 -1.52
CA PRO A 22 45.67 94.91 -0.80
C PRO A 22 45.19 94.33 0.54
N ARG A 23 45.59 94.96 1.66
CA ARG A 23 45.14 94.59 3.00
C ARG A 23 43.63 94.76 3.05
N ARG A 24 42.88 93.66 3.09
CA ARG A 24 41.45 93.68 3.46
C ARG A 24 41.35 94.41 4.80
N SER A 25 40.48 95.41 4.92
CA SER A 25 40.25 96.10 6.18
C SER A 25 39.82 95.08 7.24
N ALA A 26 40.43 95.11 8.43
CA ALA A 26 40.18 94.15 9.51
C ALA A 26 38.68 93.98 9.85
N SER A 27 37.88 95.03 9.63
CA SER A 27 36.42 95.01 9.77
C SER A 27 35.70 94.06 8.80
N LYS A 28 36.12 94.00 7.53
CA LYS A 28 35.51 93.13 6.51
C LYS A 28 35.86 91.65 6.75
N SER A 29 37.08 91.38 7.18
CA SER A 29 37.53 90.02 7.52
C SER A 29 36.83 89.45 8.76
N ASN A 30 36.49 90.29 9.74
CA ASN A 30 35.78 89.85 10.94
C ASN A 30 34.31 89.53 10.64
N GLU A 31 33.68 90.33 9.79
CA GLU A 31 32.29 90.11 9.34
C GLU A 31 32.14 88.84 8.48
N GLU A 32 33.10 88.56 7.58
CA GLU A 32 33.14 87.32 6.80
C GLU A 32 33.31 86.08 7.69
N ASN A 33 34.16 86.15 8.72
CA ASN A 33 34.35 85.06 9.69
C ASN A 33 33.10 84.83 10.54
N LYS A 34 32.42 85.89 10.99
CA LYS A 34 31.16 85.79 11.72
C LYS A 34 30.07 85.09 10.88
N LYS A 35 29.95 85.47 9.60
CA LYS A 35 29.05 84.80 8.64
C LYS A 35 29.40 83.34 8.42
N LEU A 36 30.68 83.00 8.34
CA LEU A 36 31.13 81.61 8.21
C LEU A 36 30.77 80.78 9.46
N GLN A 37 30.99 81.33 10.65
CA GLN A 37 30.63 80.70 11.92
C GLN A 37 29.11 80.46 12.04
N GLU A 38 28.29 81.43 11.63
CA GLU A 38 26.84 81.25 11.57
C GLU A 38 26.43 80.14 10.59
N ARG A 39 27.10 80.03 9.44
CA ARG A 39 26.84 78.94 8.47
C ARG A 39 27.22 77.56 9.03
N ILE A 40 28.34 77.46 9.75
CA ILE A 40 28.77 76.22 10.40
C ILE A 40 27.75 75.79 11.45
N LYS A 41 27.36 76.70 12.35
CA LYS A 41 26.34 76.43 13.38
C LYS A 41 25.01 75.99 12.79
N ARG A 42 24.58 76.60 11.67
CA ARG A 42 23.36 76.18 10.96
C ARG A 42 23.47 74.75 10.39
N LYS A 43 24.62 74.39 9.82
CA LYS A 43 24.86 73.02 9.31
C LYS A 43 24.90 72.01 10.45
N GLU A 44 25.59 72.31 11.55
CA GLU A 44 25.63 71.44 12.74
C GLU A 44 24.23 71.26 13.34
N ALA A 45 23.44 72.33 13.42
CA ALA A 45 22.05 72.26 13.90
C ALA A 45 21.18 71.38 12.98
N MET A 46 21.29 71.52 11.66
CA MET A 46 20.59 70.64 10.70
C MET A 46 21.03 69.18 10.84
N GLU A 47 22.31 68.92 11.03
CA GLU A 47 22.83 67.56 11.18
C GLU A 47 22.34 66.91 12.48
N ILE A 48 22.33 67.65 13.58
CA ILE A 48 21.76 67.20 14.86
C ILE A 48 20.26 66.92 14.71
N GLN A 49 19.52 67.79 14.03
CA GLN A 49 18.10 67.59 13.78
C GLN A 49 17.86 66.32 12.96
N MET A 50 18.58 66.15 11.85
CA MET A 50 18.47 64.98 10.99
C MET A 50 18.80 63.69 11.75
N LYS A 51 19.84 63.69 12.61
CA LYS A 51 20.17 62.55 13.47
C LYS A 51 19.03 62.22 14.43
N LYS A 52 18.44 63.23 15.10
CA LYS A 52 17.28 63.04 15.99
C LYS A 52 16.08 62.46 15.25
N GLU A 53 15.76 62.99 14.08
CA GLU A 53 14.66 62.49 13.25
C GLU A 53 14.91 61.04 12.81
N ASN A 54 16.13 60.69 12.41
CA ASN A 54 16.49 59.33 12.02
C ASN A 54 16.45 58.37 13.21
N THR A 55 16.93 58.76 14.39
CA THR A 55 16.82 57.94 15.60
C THR A 55 15.37 57.70 15.99
N GLU A 56 14.51 58.71 15.87
CA GLU A 56 13.08 58.57 16.19
C GLU A 56 12.36 57.67 15.17
N LYS A 57 12.69 57.77 13.87
CA LYS A 57 12.18 56.85 12.86
C LYS A 57 12.60 55.41 13.14
N MET A 58 13.87 55.19 13.48
CA MET A 58 14.37 53.86 13.84
C MET A 58 13.68 53.30 15.08
N ARG A 59 13.44 54.13 16.10
CA ARG A 59 12.70 53.75 17.31
C ARG A 59 11.29 53.25 16.95
N LYS A 60 10.55 54.00 16.12
CA LYS A 60 9.21 53.61 15.66
C LYS A 60 9.22 52.30 14.85
N ILE A 61 10.19 52.12 13.96
CA ILE A 61 10.34 50.87 13.19
C ILE A 61 10.58 49.69 14.13
N ASN A 62 11.43 49.85 15.14
CA ASN A 62 11.71 48.79 16.11
C ASN A 62 10.47 48.42 16.93
N GLU A 63 9.70 49.42 17.39
CA GLU A 63 8.44 49.19 18.09
C GLU A 63 7.41 48.44 17.23
N GLU A 64 7.28 48.79 15.95
CA GLU A 64 6.41 48.07 15.02
C GLU A 64 6.90 46.64 14.76
N MET A 65 8.22 46.45 14.63
CA MET A 65 8.81 45.12 14.45
C MET A 65 8.51 44.22 15.65
N GLU A 66 8.65 44.71 16.88
CA GLU A 66 8.30 43.98 18.10
C GLU A 66 6.80 43.65 18.16
N ARG A 67 5.93 44.58 17.74
CA ARG A 67 4.48 44.32 17.66
C ARG A 67 4.16 43.23 16.66
N ILE A 68 4.79 43.26 15.48
CA ILE A 68 4.62 42.25 14.44
C ILE A 68 5.13 40.90 14.94
N GLN A 69 6.29 40.87 15.60
CA GLN A 69 6.86 39.65 16.15
C GLN A 69 5.93 39.00 17.19
N LYS A 70 5.43 39.78 18.15
CA LYS A 70 4.47 39.27 19.16
C LYS A 70 3.19 38.71 18.54
N LYS A 71 2.67 39.37 17.49
CA LYS A 71 1.52 38.87 16.74
C LYS A 71 1.85 37.57 16.02
N SER A 72 3.03 37.48 15.39
CA SER A 72 3.51 36.27 14.73
C SER A 72 3.61 35.09 15.70
N GLU A 73 4.19 35.32 16.88
CA GLU A 73 4.31 34.30 17.94
C GLU A 73 2.93 33.83 18.43
N THR A 74 1.99 34.75 18.59
CA THR A 74 0.61 34.43 18.99
C THR A 74 -0.07 33.54 17.95
N ILE A 75 0.02 33.92 16.67
CA ILE A 75 -0.55 33.15 15.56
C ILE A 75 0.10 31.76 15.47
N GLN A 76 1.43 31.69 15.62
CA GLN A 76 2.16 30.43 15.59
C GLN A 76 1.74 29.51 16.73
N MET A 77 1.53 30.06 17.93
CA MET A 77 1.04 29.29 19.07
C MET A 77 -0.39 28.78 18.82
N GLU A 78 -1.30 29.62 18.32
CA GLU A 78 -2.65 29.18 17.95
C GLU A 78 -2.64 28.07 16.89
N MET A 79 -1.80 28.22 15.86
CA MET A 79 -1.65 27.20 14.81
C MET A 79 -1.16 25.88 15.39
N THR A 80 -0.14 25.92 16.27
CA THR A 80 0.42 24.72 16.91
C THR A 80 -0.63 24.02 17.78
N MET A 81 -1.42 24.79 18.54
CA MET A 81 -2.52 24.25 19.35
C MET A 81 -3.59 23.59 18.50
N ARG A 82 -3.99 24.24 17.39
CA ARG A 82 -4.96 23.66 16.43
C ARG A 82 -4.42 22.37 15.80
N GLN A 83 -3.13 22.34 15.44
CA GLN A 83 -2.49 21.15 14.89
C GLN A 83 -2.46 20.01 15.91
N SER A 84 -2.03 20.27 17.15
CA SER A 84 -2.01 19.26 18.21
C SER A 84 -3.40 18.67 18.48
N LYS A 85 -4.43 19.51 18.48
CA LYS A 85 -5.82 19.07 18.66
C LYS A 85 -6.28 18.18 17.49
N MET A 86 -5.99 18.58 16.26
CA MET A 86 -6.31 17.78 15.08
C MET A 86 -5.61 16.43 15.09
N GLU A 87 -4.34 16.39 15.48
CA GLU A 87 -3.59 15.14 15.61
C GLU A 87 -4.14 14.23 16.70
N GLU A 88 -4.61 14.78 17.82
CA GLU A 88 -5.27 14.00 18.88
C GLU A 88 -6.60 13.41 18.42
N GLU A 89 -7.45 14.21 17.75
CA GLU A 89 -8.69 13.73 17.15
C GLU A 89 -8.45 12.64 16.11
N LEU A 90 -7.39 12.76 15.31
CA LEU A 90 -6.99 11.74 14.33
C LEU A 90 -6.53 10.45 15.04
N ARG A 91 -5.69 10.57 16.07
CA ARG A 91 -5.27 9.42 16.88
C ARG A 91 -6.45 8.68 17.50
N GLU A 92 -7.45 9.42 17.97
CA GLU A 92 -8.64 8.82 18.56
C GLU A 92 -9.51 8.12 17.50
N LYS A 93 -9.73 8.75 16.34
CA LYS A 93 -10.43 8.11 15.22
C LYS A 93 -9.74 6.83 14.75
N ASP A 94 -8.41 6.83 14.69
CA ASP A 94 -7.64 5.64 14.34
C ASP A 94 -7.80 4.50 15.36
N ARG A 95 -7.94 4.81 16.66
CA ARG A 95 -8.25 3.80 17.69
C ARG A 95 -9.62 3.20 17.46
N VAL A 96 -10.64 4.03 17.28
CA VAL A 96 -12.02 3.57 17.04
C VAL A 96 -12.11 2.71 15.77
N ILE A 97 -11.42 3.09 14.69
CA ILE A 97 -11.38 2.30 13.45
C ILE A 97 -10.80 0.91 13.71
N LYS A 98 -9.70 0.81 14.48
CA LYS A 98 -9.08 -0.48 14.80
C LYS A 98 -10.01 -1.37 15.64
N GLU A 99 -10.72 -0.78 16.60
CA GLU A 99 -11.70 -1.50 17.41
C GLU A 99 -12.84 -2.06 16.55
N LEU A 100 -13.44 -1.22 15.70
CA LEU A 100 -14.49 -1.64 14.76
C LEU A 100 -14.02 -2.74 13.79
N GLN A 101 -12.76 -2.67 13.33
CA GLN A 101 -12.18 -3.71 12.48
C GLN A 101 -12.04 -5.05 13.21
N ASN A 102 -11.64 -5.02 14.49
CA ASN A 102 -11.54 -6.22 15.31
C ASN A 102 -12.92 -6.83 15.57
N ASP A 103 -13.91 -5.99 15.91
CA ASP A 103 -15.29 -6.43 16.13
C ASP A 103 -15.91 -7.03 14.86
N ASN A 104 -15.67 -6.41 13.70
CA ASN A 104 -16.07 -6.97 12.42
C ASN A 104 -15.44 -8.34 12.18
N ARG A 105 -14.13 -8.47 12.39
CA ARG A 105 -13.41 -9.74 12.25
C ARG A 105 -13.95 -10.81 13.19
N GLN A 106 -14.26 -10.45 14.43
CA GLN A 106 -14.82 -11.37 15.41
C GLN A 106 -16.21 -11.87 14.97
N ARG A 107 -17.09 -10.97 14.53
CA ARG A 107 -18.42 -11.32 14.00
C ARG A 107 -18.33 -12.22 12.77
N ASP A 108 -17.37 -11.97 11.89
CA ASP A 108 -17.16 -12.81 10.70
C ASP A 108 -16.68 -14.21 11.09
N MET A 109 -15.78 -14.32 12.07
CA MET A 109 -15.36 -15.62 12.62
C MET A 109 -16.53 -16.39 13.25
N GLU A 110 -17.37 -15.71 14.03
CA GLU A 110 -18.55 -16.33 14.66
C GLU A 110 -19.55 -16.84 13.63
N LYS A 111 -19.87 -16.03 12.61
CA LYS A 111 -20.73 -16.45 11.50
C LYS A 111 -20.15 -17.62 10.72
N ASN A 112 -18.83 -17.62 10.48
CA ASN A 112 -18.17 -18.73 9.80
C ASN A 112 -18.26 -20.01 10.63
N GLN A 113 -18.07 -19.93 11.95
CA GLN A 113 -18.25 -21.10 12.83
C GLN A 113 -19.69 -21.62 12.84
N GLU A 114 -20.68 -20.73 12.86
CA GLU A 114 -22.10 -21.11 12.75
C GLU A 114 -22.40 -21.80 11.42
N MET A 115 -21.87 -21.25 10.32
CA MET A 115 -21.99 -21.84 8.99
C MET A 115 -21.36 -23.24 8.95
N GLU A 116 -20.16 -23.41 9.48
CA GLU A 116 -19.49 -24.72 9.52
C GLU A 116 -20.30 -25.74 10.34
N LYS A 117 -20.89 -25.34 11.47
CA LYS A 117 -21.77 -26.21 12.26
C LYS A 117 -22.99 -26.63 11.44
N ALA A 118 -23.64 -25.69 10.75
CA ALA A 118 -24.78 -25.99 9.88
C ALA A 118 -24.40 -26.94 8.74
N MET A 119 -23.25 -26.73 8.09
CA MET A 119 -22.74 -27.61 7.03
C MET A 119 -22.51 -29.04 7.53
N ARG A 120 -21.93 -29.21 8.74
CA ARG A 120 -21.73 -30.53 9.33
C ARG A 120 -23.05 -31.25 9.60
N LEU A 121 -24.05 -30.54 10.14
CA LEU A 121 -25.38 -31.10 10.39
C LEU A 121 -26.05 -31.56 9.09
N LEU A 122 -26.02 -30.70 8.06
CA LEU A 122 -26.57 -31.04 6.76
C LEU A 122 -25.86 -32.27 6.18
N SER A 123 -24.52 -32.30 6.19
CA SER A 123 -23.74 -33.45 5.69
C SER A 123 -24.16 -34.75 6.37
N GLY A 124 -24.30 -34.75 7.71
CA GLY A 124 -24.78 -35.91 8.45
C GLY A 124 -26.19 -36.35 8.04
N GLN A 125 -27.10 -35.40 7.79
CA GLN A 125 -28.43 -35.72 7.27
C GLN A 125 -28.39 -36.35 5.88
N TRP A 126 -27.55 -35.82 4.97
CA TRP A 126 -27.39 -36.36 3.62
C TRP A 126 -26.82 -37.78 3.64
N GLU A 127 -25.83 -38.05 4.51
CA GLU A 127 -25.27 -39.40 4.68
C GLU A 127 -26.33 -40.40 5.17
N GLU A 128 -27.17 -39.99 6.14
CA GLU A 128 -28.20 -40.86 6.70
C GLU A 128 -29.32 -41.15 5.70
N GLN A 129 -29.73 -40.13 4.92
CA GLN A 129 -30.63 -40.32 3.80
C GLN A 129 -30.03 -41.25 2.74
N GLY A 130 -28.74 -41.08 2.42
CA GLY A 130 -28.01 -41.93 1.49
C GLY A 130 -28.00 -43.40 1.91
N LYS A 131 -27.73 -43.69 3.20
CA LYS A 131 -27.81 -45.06 3.74
C LYS A 131 -29.22 -45.64 3.62
N THR A 132 -30.24 -44.84 3.93
CA THR A 132 -31.64 -45.25 3.85
C THR A 132 -32.01 -45.62 2.41
N ILE A 133 -31.65 -44.77 1.45
CA ILE A 133 -31.88 -45.02 0.02
C ILE A 133 -31.11 -46.27 -0.42
N LYS A 134 -29.85 -46.42 -0.02
CA LYS A 134 -29.05 -47.61 -0.34
C LYS A 134 -29.69 -48.88 0.20
N ASN A 135 -30.13 -48.90 1.46
CA ASN A 135 -30.80 -50.06 2.06
C ASN A 135 -32.10 -50.42 1.31
N LEU A 136 -32.86 -49.42 0.87
CA LEU A 136 -34.05 -49.65 0.04
C LEU A 136 -33.66 -50.24 -1.32
N LEU A 137 -32.63 -49.68 -1.97
CA LEU A 137 -32.11 -50.20 -3.23
C LEU A 137 -31.63 -51.64 -3.09
N ASP A 138 -30.83 -51.98 -2.08
CA ASP A 138 -30.34 -53.34 -1.84
C ASP A 138 -31.50 -54.34 -1.59
N ARG A 139 -32.63 -53.87 -1.01
CA ARG A 139 -33.82 -54.70 -0.77
C ARG A 139 -34.63 -54.97 -2.03
N PHE A 140 -34.88 -53.93 -2.85
CA PHE A 140 -35.76 -54.03 -4.02
C PHE A 140 -35.01 -54.40 -5.30
N TYR A 141 -33.74 -54.09 -5.34
CA TYR A 141 -32.84 -54.30 -6.45
C TYR A 141 -31.49 -54.78 -5.90
N PRO A 142 -31.46 -55.96 -5.24
CA PRO A 142 -30.18 -56.54 -4.81
C PRO A 142 -29.29 -56.56 -6.04
N SER A 143 -28.14 -55.89 -5.95
CA SER A 143 -27.16 -55.91 -7.03
C SER A 143 -27.01 -57.37 -7.46
N PRO A 144 -27.08 -57.67 -8.76
CA PRO A 144 -26.55 -58.94 -9.21
C PRO A 144 -25.11 -58.91 -8.68
N VAL A 145 -24.85 -59.73 -7.67
CA VAL A 145 -23.48 -60.05 -7.25
C VAL A 145 -22.78 -60.28 -8.56
N GLU A 146 -21.74 -59.52 -8.88
CA GLU A 146 -20.86 -59.79 -10.02
C GLU A 146 -20.68 -61.29 -10.00
N GLU A 147 -21.35 -61.98 -10.93
CA GLU A 147 -21.60 -63.40 -10.75
C GLU A 147 -20.25 -64.03 -11.11
N GLU A 148 -19.33 -64.15 -10.15
CA GLU A 148 -18.13 -64.94 -10.32
C GLU A 148 -18.57 -66.37 -10.60
N CYS A 149 -17.95 -67.01 -11.58
CA CYS A 149 -18.25 -68.40 -11.86
C CYS A 149 -17.77 -69.26 -10.69
N PRO A 150 -18.64 -69.97 -9.96
CA PRO A 150 -18.24 -70.76 -8.79
C PRO A 150 -17.31 -71.96 -9.10
N ILE A 151 -16.99 -72.19 -10.37
CA ILE A 151 -16.02 -73.22 -10.79
C ILE A 151 -14.61 -72.63 -10.97
N CYS A 152 -14.49 -71.48 -11.66
CA CYS A 152 -13.19 -70.88 -11.98
C CYS A 152 -12.90 -69.58 -11.23
N THR A 153 -13.85 -69.07 -10.46
CA THR A 153 -13.79 -67.81 -9.70
C THR A 153 -13.55 -66.55 -10.54
N ASP A 154 -13.63 -66.65 -11.86
CA ASP A 154 -13.53 -65.50 -12.77
C ASP A 154 -14.90 -64.80 -12.89
N GLU A 155 -14.87 -63.48 -13.07
CA GLU A 155 -16.04 -62.65 -13.36
C GLU A 155 -16.78 -63.14 -14.62
N MET A 156 -18.10 -63.36 -14.53
CA MET A 156 -18.91 -63.69 -15.70
C MET A 156 -19.42 -62.41 -16.37
N GLU A 157 -18.87 -62.08 -17.53
CA GLU A 157 -19.34 -60.95 -18.34
C GLU A 157 -20.71 -61.25 -18.99
N THR A 158 -21.50 -60.21 -19.25
CA THR A 158 -22.81 -60.33 -19.92
C THR A 158 -22.73 -60.86 -21.35
N SER A 159 -21.54 -60.78 -21.98
CA SER A 159 -21.25 -61.26 -23.33
C SER A 159 -20.92 -62.76 -23.40
N GLN A 160 -20.61 -63.39 -22.26
CA GLN A 160 -20.13 -64.76 -22.20
C GLN A 160 -21.30 -65.75 -22.11
N GLU A 161 -21.16 -66.88 -22.80
CA GLU A 161 -22.15 -67.96 -22.74
C GLU A 161 -22.18 -68.56 -21.33
N THR A 162 -23.34 -68.49 -20.68
CA THR A 162 -23.53 -68.99 -19.31
C THR A 162 -24.61 -70.06 -19.28
N LEU A 163 -24.42 -71.05 -18.40
CA LEU A 163 -25.43 -72.05 -18.09
C LEU A 163 -26.06 -71.75 -16.74
N LYS A 164 -27.38 -71.52 -16.73
CA LYS A 164 -28.16 -71.33 -15.51
C LYS A 164 -28.75 -72.65 -15.02
N CYS A 165 -28.59 -72.97 -13.74
CA CYS A 165 -29.26 -74.13 -13.14
C CYS A 165 -30.76 -73.86 -12.95
N GLU A 166 -31.62 -74.80 -13.33
CA GLU A 166 -33.07 -74.64 -13.15
C GLU A 166 -33.52 -74.71 -11.69
N VAL A 167 -32.74 -75.35 -10.82
CA VAL A 167 -33.08 -75.53 -9.40
C VAL A 167 -32.57 -74.36 -8.56
N CYS A 168 -31.25 -74.13 -8.52
CA CYS A 168 -30.67 -73.08 -7.66
C CYS A 168 -30.57 -71.70 -8.34
N LYS A 169 -30.93 -71.59 -9.63
CA LYS A 169 -30.92 -70.37 -10.45
C LYS A 169 -29.56 -69.66 -10.56
N LYS A 170 -28.49 -70.25 -10.05
CA LYS A 170 -27.12 -69.77 -10.22
C LYS A 170 -26.59 -70.04 -11.62
N LYS A 171 -25.72 -69.15 -12.10
CA LYS A 171 -25.05 -69.26 -13.40
C LYS A 171 -23.61 -69.71 -13.23
N VAL A 172 -23.08 -70.34 -14.27
CA VAL A 172 -21.68 -70.71 -14.45
C VAL A 172 -21.31 -70.46 -15.92
N HIS A 173 -20.04 -70.25 -16.24
CA HIS A 173 -19.59 -70.27 -17.64
C HIS A 173 -19.99 -71.59 -18.30
N LEU A 174 -20.47 -71.54 -19.56
CA LEU A 174 -20.85 -72.73 -20.31
C LEU A 174 -19.66 -73.70 -20.41
N LYS A 175 -18.46 -73.19 -20.70
CA LYS A 175 -17.23 -73.99 -20.73
C LYS A 175 -16.96 -74.73 -19.41
N CYS A 176 -17.13 -74.04 -18.28
CA CYS A 176 -16.96 -74.66 -16.96
C CYS A 176 -18.02 -75.72 -16.68
N ALA A 177 -19.28 -75.48 -17.09
CA ALA A 177 -20.34 -76.48 -17.01
C ALA A 177 -20.06 -77.70 -17.89
N SER A 178 -19.63 -77.51 -19.15
CA SER A 178 -19.31 -78.61 -20.06
C SER A 178 -18.19 -79.49 -19.50
N GLU A 179 -17.12 -78.90 -18.94
CA GLU A 179 -16.05 -79.65 -18.27
C GLU A 179 -16.54 -80.43 -17.05
N TRP A 180 -17.45 -79.85 -16.27
CA TRP A 180 -18.06 -80.53 -15.13
C TRP A 180 -18.95 -81.71 -15.57
N HIS A 181 -19.77 -81.51 -16.62
CA HIS A 181 -20.70 -82.52 -17.14
C HIS A 181 -20.01 -83.74 -17.75
N LYS A 182 -18.75 -83.62 -18.19
CA LYS A 182 -17.90 -84.77 -18.56
C LYS A 182 -17.70 -85.75 -17.41
N LYS A 183 -17.74 -85.27 -16.15
CA LYS A 183 -17.52 -86.07 -14.93
C LYS A 183 -18.82 -86.37 -14.19
N SER A 184 -19.79 -85.46 -14.20
CA SER A 184 -21.03 -85.58 -13.43
C SER A 184 -22.19 -84.85 -14.09
N ARG A 185 -23.31 -85.53 -14.34
CA ARG A 185 -24.55 -84.94 -14.91
C ARG A 185 -25.40 -84.21 -13.85
N SER A 186 -24.75 -83.41 -13.02
CA SER A 186 -25.40 -82.68 -11.93
C SER A 186 -24.86 -81.26 -11.82
N CYS A 187 -25.62 -80.36 -11.19
CA CYS A 187 -25.18 -78.99 -10.98
C CYS A 187 -23.96 -78.96 -10.04
N PRO A 188 -22.88 -78.22 -10.37
CA PRO A 188 -21.69 -78.08 -9.52
C PRO A 188 -22.01 -77.44 -8.15
N ILE A 189 -23.13 -76.72 -8.03
CA ILE A 189 -23.49 -75.94 -6.84
C ILE A 189 -24.47 -76.72 -5.95
N CYS A 190 -25.56 -77.24 -6.52
CA CYS A 190 -26.63 -77.89 -5.74
C CYS A 190 -26.75 -79.40 -5.98
N ARG A 191 -25.94 -79.97 -6.87
CA ARG A 191 -25.93 -81.41 -7.25
C ARG A 191 -27.25 -81.96 -7.79
N SER A 192 -28.23 -81.12 -8.08
CA SER A 192 -29.45 -81.53 -8.79
C SER A 192 -29.11 -81.96 -10.23
N PRO A 193 -29.87 -82.88 -10.83
CA PRO A 193 -29.65 -83.28 -12.23
C PRO A 193 -29.65 -82.05 -13.16
N GLN A 194 -28.60 -81.91 -13.97
CA GLN A 194 -28.44 -80.82 -14.92
C GLN A 194 -27.95 -81.39 -16.25
N LEU A 195 -28.65 -81.05 -17.32
CA LEU A 195 -28.31 -81.49 -18.67
C LEU A 195 -27.38 -80.46 -19.33
N ASN A 196 -26.40 -80.96 -20.09
CA ASN A 196 -25.55 -80.11 -20.91
C ASN A 196 -26.30 -79.74 -22.21
N PRO A 197 -26.48 -78.45 -22.54
CA PRO A 197 -27.08 -78.05 -23.81
C PRO A 197 -26.29 -78.50 -25.05
N GLU A 198 -24.97 -78.72 -24.93
CA GLU A 198 -24.14 -79.20 -26.07
C GLU A 198 -24.38 -80.68 -26.39
N ASP A 199 -24.75 -81.49 -25.41
CA ASP A 199 -25.02 -82.93 -25.61
C ASP A 199 -26.37 -83.17 -26.30
N TYR A 200 -27.26 -82.18 -26.22
CA TYR A 200 -28.59 -82.19 -26.82
C TYR A 200 -28.87 -80.82 -27.42
N PRO A 201 -28.22 -80.47 -28.55
CA PRO A 201 -28.59 -79.27 -29.30
C PRO A 201 -30.09 -79.39 -29.54
N SER A 202 -30.83 -78.39 -29.07
CA SER A 202 -32.28 -78.44 -29.03
C SER A 202 -32.78 -78.89 -30.40
N LEU A 203 -33.53 -80.00 -30.46
CA LEU A 203 -34.31 -80.37 -31.64
C LEU A 203 -35.42 -79.31 -31.79
N ARG A 204 -35.05 -78.10 -32.21
CA ARG A 204 -35.98 -77.07 -32.65
C ARG A 204 -36.13 -77.23 -34.16
N GLY A 205 -37.29 -77.76 -34.54
CA GLY A 205 -37.96 -77.31 -35.76
C GLY A 205 -38.50 -75.90 -35.57
#